data_AF-A0A3D4CXL5-F1
#
_entry.id   AF-A0A3D4CXL5-F1
#
_cell.length_a   1.000
_cell.length_b   1.000
_cell.length_c   1.000
_cell.angle_alpha   90.00
_cell.angle_beta   90.00
_cell.angle_gamma   90.00
#
_symmetry.space_group_name_H-M   'P 1'
#
loop_
_entity.id
_entity.type
_entity.pdbx_description
1 polymer ?
#
loop_
_entity_poly.entity_id
_entity_poly.type
_entity_poly.pdbx_seq_one_letter_code
_entity_poly.pdbx_strand_id
1 'polypeptide(L)' 'GRYWLDWFRYAESYGSEGDPNVPYAGRYRDYVIRALNQDVPYDQLLREAVAGDLLEKPRVNEEEGLNESAIGPAHFRMVP' A
#
# COMPACT_ATOMS: atom_id res chain seq x y z
N GLY A 1 -1.81 4.88 -11.03
CA GLY A 1 -1.01 3.88 -10.29
C GLY A 1 0.46 4.24 -10.24
N ARG A 2 1.14 4.19 -11.38
CA ARG A 2 2.61 4.27 -11.47
C ARG A 2 3.27 5.41 -10.70
N TYR A 3 2.79 6.65 -10.86
CA TYR A 3 3.37 7.81 -10.15
C TYR A 3 3.35 7.67 -8.62
N TRP A 4 2.32 7.05 -8.07
CA TRP A 4 2.22 6.81 -6.63
C TRP A 4 3.24 5.77 -6.17
N LEU A 5 3.40 4.69 -6.93
CA LEU A 5 4.36 3.63 -6.64
C LEU A 5 5.82 4.13 -6.79
N ASP A 6 6.07 5.03 -7.74
CA ASP A 6 7.38 5.65 -7.93
C ASP A 6 7.76 6.55 -6.73
N TRP A 7 6.80 7.31 -6.18
CA TRP A 7 7.02 8.15 -5.00
C TRP A 7 7.45 7.34 -3.77
N PHE A 8 6.84 6.18 -3.55
CA PHE A 8 7.17 5.29 -2.44
C PHE A 8 8.33 4.33 -2.75
N ARG A 9 8.98 4.46 -3.91
CA ARG A 9 10.06 3.57 -4.37
C ARG A 9 9.68 2.10 -4.28
N TYR A 10 8.46 1.78 -4.69
CA TYR A 10 7.95 0.42 -4.68
C TYR A 10 8.86 -0.50 -5.51
N ALA A 11 9.26 -1.61 -4.91
CA ALA A 11 9.93 -2.72 -5.56
C ALA A 11 9.42 -4.05 -4.98
N GLU A 12 9.40 -5.10 -5.80
CA GLU A 12 9.03 -6.45 -5.33
C GLU A 12 10.20 -7.17 -4.62
N SER A 13 11.41 -6.63 -4.72
CA SER A 13 12.64 -7.17 -4.16
C SER A 13 13.59 -6.04 -3.70
N TYR A 14 14.59 -6.37 -2.89
CA TYR A 14 15.54 -5.40 -2.34
C TYR A 14 16.66 -5.00 -3.32
N GLY A 15 16.82 -5.66 -4.47
CA GLY A 15 17.83 -5.29 -5.47
C GLY A 15 19.29 -5.48 -5.03
N SER A 16 19.54 -6.30 -4.00
CA SER A 16 20.89 -6.66 -3.50
C SER A 16 21.47 -7.87 -4.25
N GLU A 17 22.71 -8.28 -3.97
CA GLU A 17 23.44 -9.42 -4.60
C GLU A 17 22.78 -10.81 -4.42
N GLY A 18 21.60 -10.92 -3.81
CA GLY A 18 20.78 -12.12 -3.81
C GLY A 18 19.32 -11.87 -4.21
N ASP A 19 19.00 -10.63 -4.58
CA ASP A 19 17.67 -10.08 -4.88
C ASP A 19 16.53 -10.68 -4.03
N PRO A 20 16.62 -10.63 -2.69
CA PRO A 20 15.58 -11.21 -1.86
C PRO A 20 14.25 -10.47 -2.08
N ASN A 21 13.18 -11.23 -2.28
CA ASN A 21 11.83 -10.70 -2.41
C ASN A 21 11.41 -9.98 -1.12
N VAL A 22 10.75 -8.82 -1.27
CA VAL A 22 10.10 -8.12 -0.16
C VAL A 22 8.78 -8.87 0.14
N PRO A 23 8.62 -9.49 1.32
CA PRO A 23 7.42 -10.26 1.61
C PRO A 23 6.16 -9.41 1.49
N TYR A 24 5.18 -9.92 0.76
CA TYR A 24 3.87 -9.28 0.56
C TYR A 24 3.88 -7.92 -0.15
N ALA A 25 4.98 -7.51 -0.81
CA ALA A 25 5.04 -6.24 -1.55
C ALA A 25 3.89 -6.07 -2.55
N GLY A 26 3.57 -7.14 -3.30
CA GLY A 26 2.45 -7.14 -4.26
C GLY A 26 1.11 -6.69 -3.64
N ARG A 27 0.87 -6.95 -2.35
CA ARG A 27 -0.37 -6.52 -1.68
C ARG A 27 -0.49 -4.99 -1.60
N TYR A 28 0.63 -4.29 -1.43
CA TYR A 28 0.64 -2.83 -1.42
C TYR A 28 0.41 -2.26 -2.82
N ARG A 29 1.02 -2.86 -3.85
CA ARG A 29 0.72 -2.51 -5.25
C ARG A 29 -0.76 -2.66 -5.54
N ASP A 30 -1.33 -3.80 -5.18
CA ASP A 30 -2.72 -4.11 -5.48
C ASP A 30 -3.66 -3.18 -4.69
N TYR A 31 -3.34 -2.84 -3.44
CA TYR A 31 -4.01 -1.79 -2.65
C TYR A 31 -4.03 -0.44 -3.39
N VAL A 32 -2.87 0.03 -3.89
CA VAL A 32 -2.78 1.31 -4.64
C VAL A 32 -3.61 1.25 -5.93
N ILE A 33 -3.59 0.12 -6.63
CA ILE A 33 -4.39 -0.07 -7.84
C ILE A 33 -5.88 0.00 -7.51
N ARG A 34 -6.35 -0.73 -6.50
CA ARG A 34 -7.76 -0.72 -6.08
C ARG A 34 -8.21 0.66 -5.60
N ALA A 35 -7.40 1.31 -4.77
CA ALA A 35 -7.64 2.67 -4.29
C ALA A 35 -7.87 3.67 -5.42
N LEU A 36 -7.02 3.63 -6.45
CA LEU A 36 -7.15 4.55 -7.59
C LEU A 36 -8.31 4.17 -8.51
N ASN A 37 -8.59 2.88 -8.70
CA ASN A 37 -9.74 2.43 -9.48
C ASN A 37 -11.09 2.74 -8.80
N GLN A 38 -11.10 2.86 -7.47
CA GLN A 38 -12.27 3.25 -6.67
C GLN A 38 -12.40 4.76 -6.48
N ASP A 39 -11.55 5.56 -7.13
CA ASP A 39 -11.49 7.02 -6.96
C ASP A 39 -11.43 7.44 -5.48
N VAL A 40 -10.67 6.71 -4.66
CA VAL A 40 -10.53 7.03 -3.24
C VAL A 40 -9.97 8.46 -3.10
N PRO A 41 -10.60 9.33 -2.29
CA PRO A 41 -10.14 10.69 -2.10
C PRO A 41 -8.67 10.77 -1.65
N TYR A 42 -7.94 11.75 -2.17
CA TYR A 42 -6.52 11.92 -1.87
C TYR A 42 -6.23 12.10 -0.37
N ASP A 43 -7.08 12.83 0.36
CA ASP A 43 -6.97 13.02 1.80
C ASP A 43 -7.13 11.70 2.58
N GLN A 44 -8.01 10.82 2.10
CA GLN A 44 -8.15 9.47 2.64
C GLN A 44 -6.89 8.64 2.36
N LEU A 45 -6.34 8.67 1.13
CA LEU A 45 -5.11 7.93 0.79
C LEU A 45 -3.91 8.41 1.59
N LEU A 46 -3.78 9.73 1.77
CA LEU A 46 -2.72 10.30 2.59
C LEU A 46 -2.83 9.85 4.05
N ARG A 47 -4.06 9.81 4.58
CA ARG A 47 -4.31 9.36 5.95
C ARG A 47 -4.01 7.86 6.11
N GLU A 48 -4.41 7.04 5.14
CA GLU A 48 -4.09 5.61 5.12
C GLU A 48 -2.57 5.38 5.05
N ALA A 49 -1.84 6.16 4.26
CA ALA A 49 -0.39 6.06 4.17
C ALA A 49 0.31 6.33 5.52
N VAL A 50 -0.15 7.33 6.28
CA VAL A 50 0.51 7.74 7.53
C VAL A 50 0.04 6.94 8.75
N ALA A 51 -1.25 6.64 8.85
CA ALA A 51 -1.87 6.10 10.06
C ALA A 51 -3.07 5.19 9.77
N GLY A 52 -3.05 4.49 8.62
CA GLY A 52 -4.17 3.67 8.16
C GLY A 52 -4.54 2.49 9.09
N ASP A 53 -3.58 2.02 9.89
CA ASP A 53 -3.76 1.00 10.94
C ASP A 53 -4.45 1.54 12.21
N LEU A 54 -4.45 2.86 12.40
CA LEU A 54 -5.02 3.54 13.57
C LEU A 54 -6.41 4.16 13.28
N LEU A 55 -6.98 3.93 12.10
CA LEU A 55 -8.28 4.50 11.74
C LEU A 55 -9.42 3.81 12.48
N GLU A 56 -10.25 4.60 13.17
CA GLU A 56 -11.48 4.12 13.82
C GLU A 56 -12.48 3.54 12.81
N LYS A 57 -12.47 4.07 11.58
CA LYS A 57 -13.33 3.64 10.46
C LYS A 57 -12.45 3.29 9.26
N PRO A 58 -11.87 2.08 9.23
CA PRO A 58 -11.04 1.67 8.11
C PRO A 58 -11.89 1.40 6.87
N ARG A 59 -11.28 1.59 5.69
CA ARG A 59 -11.82 1.11 4.43
C ARG A 59 -11.58 -0.39 4.33
N VAL A 60 -12.67 -1.12 4.20
CA VAL A 60 -12.66 -2.58 4.07
C VAL A 60 -13.12 -2.93 2.67
N ASN A 61 -12.37 -3.81 2.02
CA ASN A 61 -12.81 -4.48 0.82
C ASN A 61 -13.56 -5.74 1.24
N GLU A 62 -14.89 -5.70 1.16
CA GLU A 62 -15.76 -6.80 1.61
C GLU A 62 -15.64 -8.05 0.72
N GLU A 63 -15.32 -7.90 -0.56
CA GLU A 63 -15.17 -9.03 -1.49
C GLU A 63 -13.95 -9.89 -1.14
N GLU A 64 -12.83 -9.25 -0.82
CA GLU A 64 -11.58 -9.93 -0.46
C GLU A 64 -11.38 -10.08 1.06
N GLY A 65 -12.27 -9.50 1.88
CA GLY A 65 -12.17 -9.47 3.34
C GLY A 65 -10.92 -8.73 3.84
N LEU A 66 -10.43 -7.74 3.09
CA LEU A 66 -9.19 -7.02 3.38
C LEU A 66 -9.46 -5.67 4.04
N ASN A 67 -8.70 -5.36 5.10
CA ASN A 67 -8.60 -4.00 5.61
C ASN A 67 -7.59 -3.22 4.75
N GLU A 68 -8.10 -2.45 3.79
CA GLU A 68 -7.28 -1.68 2.85
C GLU A 68 -6.54 -0.55 3.58
N SER A 69 -7.20 0.12 4.52
CA SER A 69 -6.55 1.20 5.29
C SER A 69 -5.32 0.71 6.04
N ALA A 70 -5.37 -0.49 6.63
CA ALA A 70 -4.22 -1.08 7.32
C ALA A 70 -3.04 -1.43 6.40
N ILE A 71 -3.24 -1.51 5.07
CA ILE A 71 -2.17 -1.75 4.09
C ILE A 71 -1.40 -0.46 3.78
N GLY A 72 -2.02 0.72 3.94
CA GLY A 72 -1.39 2.01 3.64
C GLY A 72 -0.01 2.24 4.27
N PRO A 73 0.18 1.95 5.58
CA PRO A 73 1.48 2.10 6.24
C PRO A 73 2.52 1.04 5.82
N ALA A 74 2.16 0.02 5.04
CA ALA A 74 3.06 -1.07 4.69
C ALA A 74 4.29 -0.62 3.88
N HIS A 75 4.22 0.54 3.20
CA HIS A 75 5.35 1.10 2.47
C HIS A 75 6.57 1.39 3.37
N PHE A 76 6.37 1.69 4.66
CA PHE A 76 7.47 1.86 5.62
C PHE A 76 8.29 0.59 5.84
N ARG A 77 7.77 -0.58 5.44
CA ARG A 77 8.51 -1.85 5.50
C ARG A 77 9.28 -2.18 4.21
N MET A 78 9.00 -1.44 3.13
CA MET A 78 9.57 -1.68 1.81
C MET A 78 10.79 -0.81 1.55
N VAL A 79 10.84 0.37 2.18
CA VAL A 79 11.97 1.29 2.10
C VAL A 79 12.88 1.06 3.31
N PRO A 80 14.11 0.55 3.13
CA PRO A 80 15.11 0.50 4.19
C PRO A 80 15.64 1.88 4.57
#